data_AF-A0A2N0V9A4-F1
#
_entry.id   AF-A0A2N0V9A4-F1
#
_cell.length_a   1.000
_cell.length_b   1.000
_cell.length_c   1.000
_cell.angle_alpha   90.00
_cell.angle_beta   90.00
_cell.angle_gamma   90.00
#
_symmetry.space_group_name_H-M   'P 1'
#
loop_
_entity.id
_entity.type
_entity.pdbx_description
1 polymer ?
#
loop_
_entity_poly.entity_id
_entity_poly.type
_entity_poly.pdbx_seq_one_letter_code
_entity_poly.pdbx_strand_id
1 'polypeptide(L)'
;MTNINIQKYSSQIQEMSLWAKKFTNWDKLRAIQNSKIISSTYVWLFVVPLVAKLLSKINESIKITIDGSVYEFVIELPFSWEVFFYSSLCFVIGNVIFLVLAPELIKDFKDYGEYTGSRRNIHHLSRYMTEKYKLHLNNIRAKELESSKDYEDLKRRIGFNDSSKNQNPKAEEDQFWSLYDYLNIEYRYFRYICTAFYAIGFVLFSWVIIRNIFWVLTH
;
A
#
# COMPACT_ATOMS: atom_id res chain seq x y z
N MET A 1 42.18 11.75 17.87
CA MET A 1 41.63 11.82 16.49
C MET A 1 40.49 10.82 16.26
N THR A 2 39.56 10.65 17.21
CA THR A 2 38.47 9.64 17.15
C THR A 2 37.06 10.25 17.15
N ASN A 3 36.92 11.52 17.58
CA ASN A 3 35.62 12.20 17.70
C ASN A 3 35.01 12.69 16.37
N ILE A 4 35.84 12.95 15.35
CA ILE A 4 35.36 13.49 14.06
C ILE A 4 34.60 12.44 13.24
N ASN A 5 34.96 11.16 13.38
CA ASN A 5 34.28 10.08 12.66
C ASN A 5 32.86 9.83 13.20
N ILE A 6 32.64 9.90 14.52
CA ILE A 6 31.33 9.59 15.12
C ILE A 6 30.25 10.61 14.73
N GLN A 7 30.59 11.90 14.63
CA GLN A 7 29.66 12.95 14.16
C GLN A 7 29.32 12.83 12.66
N LYS A 8 30.25 12.33 11.85
CA LYS A 8 30.03 12.10 10.41
C LYS A 8 29.12 10.89 10.17
N TYR A 9 29.25 9.84 10.98
CA TYR A 9 28.36 8.68 10.90
C TYR A 9 26.94 8.99 11.41
N SER A 10 26.79 9.78 12.49
CA SER A 10 25.47 10.14 13.01
C SER A 10 24.67 11.03 12.05
N SER A 11 25.33 11.95 11.34
CA SER A 11 24.72 12.79 10.31
C SER A 11 24.33 11.99 9.06
N GLN A 12 25.19 11.09 8.57
CA GLN A 12 24.84 10.19 7.46
C GLN A 12 23.68 9.25 7.79
N ILE A 13 23.62 8.71 9.01
CA ILE A 13 22.50 7.87 9.46
C ILE A 13 21.21 8.70 9.56
N GLN A 14 21.27 9.96 10.00
CA GLN A 14 20.12 10.86 9.99
C GLN A 14 19.62 11.15 8.57
N GLU A 15 20.51 11.44 7.62
CA GLU A 15 20.14 11.64 6.21
C GLU A 15 19.57 10.38 5.57
N MET A 16 20.16 9.21 5.82
CA MET A 16 19.62 7.93 5.36
C MET A 16 18.24 7.63 5.96
N SER A 17 18.00 7.99 7.23
CA SER A 17 16.68 7.86 7.85
C SER A 17 15.63 8.81 7.26
N LEU A 18 16.04 10.01 6.84
CA LEU A 18 15.19 10.98 6.14
C LEU A 18 14.88 10.52 4.71
N TRP A 19 15.86 9.92 4.02
CA TRP A 19 15.69 9.34 2.69
C TRP A 19 14.78 8.10 2.72
N ALA A 20 14.96 7.20 3.70
CA ALA A 20 14.10 6.04 3.92
C ALA A 20 12.66 6.44 4.28
N LYS A 21 12.49 7.52 5.08
CA LYS A 21 11.17 8.13 5.33
C LYS A 21 10.53 8.60 4.04
N LYS A 22 11.28 9.20 3.12
CA LYS A 22 10.75 9.72 1.84
C LYS A 22 10.37 8.63 0.84
N PHE A 23 10.92 7.41 0.95
CA PHE A 23 10.64 6.31 0.02
C PHE A 23 9.41 5.46 0.35
N THR A 24 8.96 5.45 1.60
CA THR A 24 7.92 4.51 2.08
C THR A 24 6.72 5.24 2.70
N ASN A 25 6.25 6.31 2.07
CA ASN A 25 5.09 7.06 2.54
C ASN A 25 3.78 6.42 2.09
N TRP A 26 2.71 6.61 2.88
CA TRP A 26 1.38 6.07 2.57
C TRP A 26 0.88 6.52 1.20
N ASP A 27 1.20 7.74 0.77
CA ASP A 27 0.90 8.29 -0.55
C ASP A 27 1.48 7.44 -1.70
N LYS A 28 2.73 6.98 -1.56
CA LYS A 28 3.35 6.08 -2.53
C LYS A 28 2.73 4.69 -2.50
N LEU A 29 2.42 4.18 -1.31
CA LEU A 29 1.74 2.89 -1.14
C LEU A 29 0.33 2.93 -1.74
N ARG A 30 -0.36 4.07 -1.66
CA ARG A 30 -1.64 4.30 -2.34
C ARG A 30 -1.49 4.25 -3.85
N ALA A 31 -0.47 4.89 -4.40
CA ALA A 31 -0.20 4.83 -5.85
C ALA A 31 0.03 3.39 -6.33
N ILE A 32 0.71 2.58 -5.52
CA ILE A 32 0.91 1.14 -5.77
C ILE A 32 -0.44 0.39 -5.69
N GLN A 33 -1.19 0.55 -4.60
CA GLN A 33 -2.49 -0.10 -4.40
C GLN A 33 -3.52 0.25 -5.50
N ASN A 34 -3.52 1.49 -5.99
CA ASN A 34 -4.38 1.96 -7.07
C ASN A 34 -3.88 1.56 -8.47
N SER A 35 -2.75 0.87 -8.58
CA SER A 35 -2.26 0.39 -9.87
C SER A 35 -3.16 -0.72 -10.43
N LYS A 36 -3.43 -0.65 -11.74
CA LYS A 36 -4.24 -1.67 -12.43
C LYS A 36 -3.66 -3.08 -12.29
N ILE A 37 -2.32 -3.17 -12.25
CA ILE A 37 -1.60 -4.44 -12.07
C ILE A 37 -2.06 -5.11 -10.78
N ILE A 38 -1.99 -4.40 -9.66
CA ILE A 38 -2.38 -4.93 -8.35
C ILE A 38 -3.88 -5.22 -8.26
N SER A 39 -4.72 -4.40 -8.89
CA SER A 39 -6.16 -4.68 -8.97
C SER A 39 -6.49 -5.96 -9.75
N SER A 40 -5.69 -6.31 -10.76
CA SER A 40 -5.88 -7.56 -11.51
C SER A 40 -5.48 -8.79 -10.69
N THR A 41 -4.58 -8.61 -9.73
CA THR A 41 -4.03 -9.68 -8.89
C THR A 41 -5.07 -10.36 -7.99
N TYR A 42 -6.12 -9.65 -7.59
CA TYR A 42 -7.21 -10.25 -6.80
C TYR A 42 -7.92 -11.38 -7.53
N VAL A 43 -8.13 -11.22 -8.84
CA VAL A 43 -8.78 -12.23 -9.69
C VAL A 43 -7.95 -13.52 -9.66
N TRP A 44 -6.63 -13.39 -9.75
CA TRP A 44 -5.71 -14.50 -9.80
C TRP A 44 -5.67 -15.33 -8.51
N LEU A 45 -5.90 -14.72 -7.34
CA LEU A 45 -5.96 -15.45 -6.06
C LEU A 45 -7.08 -16.51 -6.06
N PHE A 46 -8.19 -16.27 -6.77
CA PHE A 46 -9.29 -17.22 -6.90
C PHE A 46 -9.21 -18.09 -8.15
N VAL A 47 -8.80 -17.52 -9.28
CA VAL A 47 -8.71 -18.23 -10.56
C VAL A 47 -7.63 -19.30 -10.52
N VAL A 48 -6.48 -19.03 -9.91
CA VAL A 48 -5.34 -19.96 -9.90
C VAL A 48 -5.66 -21.28 -9.20
N PRO A 49 -6.18 -21.32 -7.95
CA PRO A 49 -6.57 -22.58 -7.32
C PRO A 49 -7.67 -23.33 -8.08
N LEU A 50 -8.63 -22.60 -8.66
CA LEU A 50 -9.71 -23.20 -9.44
C LEU A 50 -9.17 -23.90 -10.69
N VAL A 51 -8.36 -23.20 -11.48
CA VAL A 51 -7.77 -23.75 -12.70
C VAL A 51 -6.79 -24.88 -12.37
N ALA A 52 -5.97 -24.74 -11.33
CA ALA A 52 -5.09 -25.82 -10.88
C ALA A 52 -5.89 -27.10 -10.53
N LYS A 53 -7.03 -26.96 -9.85
CA LYS A 53 -7.92 -28.09 -9.51
C LYS A 53 -8.66 -28.67 -10.72
N LEU A 54 -8.91 -27.87 -11.75
CA LEU A 54 -9.49 -28.34 -13.01
C LEU A 54 -8.45 -29.10 -13.85
N LEU A 55 -7.25 -28.56 -13.94
CA LEU A 55 -6.14 -29.15 -14.69
C LEU A 55 -5.61 -30.42 -14.01
N SER A 56 -5.61 -30.51 -12.68
CA SER A 56 -5.18 -31.73 -11.97
C SER A 56 -6.06 -32.96 -12.23
N LYS A 57 -7.23 -32.77 -12.84
CA LYS A 57 -8.11 -33.87 -13.29
C LYS A 57 -7.82 -34.32 -14.72
N ILE A 58 -7.06 -33.54 -15.48
CA ILE A 58 -6.64 -33.88 -16.83
C ILE A 58 -5.33 -34.66 -16.68
N ASN A 59 -5.23 -35.84 -17.30
CA ASN A 59 -3.97 -36.57 -17.32
C ASN A 59 -2.87 -35.69 -17.91
N GLU A 60 -1.68 -35.73 -17.32
CA GLU A 60 -0.51 -34.91 -17.70
C GLU A 60 -0.16 -35.02 -19.20
N SER A 61 -0.54 -36.14 -19.81
CA SER A 61 -0.52 -36.30 -21.25
C SER A 61 -1.89 -36.65 -21.83
N ILE A 62 -2.31 -35.88 -22.84
CA ILE A 62 -3.47 -36.21 -23.65
C ILE A 62 -2.97 -37.05 -24.82
N LYS A 63 -3.29 -38.35 -24.80
CA LYS A 63 -3.02 -39.27 -25.91
C LYS A 63 -4.19 -39.22 -26.88
N ILE A 64 -3.99 -38.60 -28.04
CA ILE A 64 -4.99 -38.55 -29.11
C ILE A 64 -4.53 -39.49 -30.22
N THR A 65 -5.36 -40.48 -30.53
CA THR A 65 -5.11 -41.39 -31.65
C THR A 65 -5.81 -40.85 -32.89
N ILE A 66 -5.04 -40.32 -33.84
CA ILE A 66 -5.54 -39.87 -35.15
C ILE A 66 -4.87 -40.76 -36.21
N ASP A 67 -5.69 -41.43 -37.03
CA ASP A 67 -5.23 -42.27 -38.14
C ASP A 67 -4.22 -43.37 -37.72
N GLY A 68 -4.47 -44.01 -36.57
CA GLY A 68 -3.61 -45.07 -36.02
C GLY A 68 -2.29 -44.60 -35.38
N SER A 69 -1.96 -43.31 -35.48
CA SER A 69 -0.81 -42.70 -34.80
C SER A 69 -1.23 -42.10 -33.46
N VAL A 70 -0.49 -42.41 -32.39
CA VAL A 70 -0.71 -41.87 -31.05
C VAL A 70 0.10 -40.59 -30.91
N TYR A 71 -0.58 -39.46 -30.80
CA TYR A 71 0.04 -38.17 -30.47
C TYR A 71 -0.09 -37.91 -28.98
N GLU A 72 1.05 -37.72 -28.32
CA GLU A 72 1.11 -37.41 -26.89
C GLU A 72 1.36 -35.90 -26.71
N PHE A 73 0.32 -35.19 -26.28
CA PHE A 73 0.44 -33.77 -25.93
C PHE A 73 0.78 -33.65 -24.46
N VAL A 74 2.02 -33.22 -24.17
CA VAL A 74 2.46 -32.90 -22.81
C VAL A 74 2.01 -31.48 -22.49
N ILE A 75 1.07 -31.34 -21.54
CA ILE A 75 0.58 -30.02 -21.10
C ILE A 75 1.44 -29.59 -19.91
N GLU A 76 2.65 -29.12 -20.21
CA GLU A 76 3.51 -28.48 -19.22
C GLU A 76 3.48 -26.96 -19.43
N LEU A 77 3.09 -26.24 -18.38
CA LEU A 77 3.15 -24.79 -18.39
C LEU A 77 4.57 -24.31 -18.06
N PRO A 78 5.04 -23.24 -18.71
CA PRO A 78 6.40 -22.75 -18.53
C PRO A 78 6.64 -22.01 -17.20
N PHE A 79 5.61 -21.92 -16.37
CA PHE A 79 5.66 -21.26 -15.08
C PHE A 79 4.94 -22.07 -14.00
N SER A 80 5.44 -21.96 -12.77
CA SER A 80 4.78 -22.54 -11.61
C SER A 80 3.58 -21.68 -11.21
N TRP A 81 2.40 -22.28 -11.24
CA TRP A 81 1.15 -21.67 -10.78
C TRP A 81 1.21 -21.32 -9.29
N GLU A 82 2.00 -22.06 -8.51
CA GLU A 82 2.21 -21.80 -7.09
C GLU A 82 2.91 -20.46 -6.86
N VAL A 83 3.99 -20.17 -7.60
CA VAL A 83 4.73 -18.91 -7.47
C VAL A 83 3.84 -17.72 -7.82
N PHE A 84 3.00 -17.88 -8.85
CA PHE A 84 2.04 -16.87 -9.26
C PHE A 84 0.92 -16.67 -8.22
N PHE A 85 0.46 -17.75 -7.59
CA PHE A 85 -0.46 -17.68 -6.45
C PHE A 85 0.15 -16.94 -5.26
N TYR A 86 1.38 -17.30 -4.84
CA TYR A 86 2.05 -16.64 -3.71
C TYR A 86 2.32 -15.16 -3.98
N SER A 87 2.73 -14.81 -5.20
CA SER A 87 2.81 -13.40 -5.61
C SER A 87 1.49 -12.69 -5.39
N SER A 88 0.39 -13.31 -5.85
CA SER A 88 -0.94 -12.73 -5.74
C SER A 88 -1.38 -12.56 -4.30
N LEU A 89 -1.14 -13.58 -3.47
CA LEU A 89 -1.40 -13.56 -2.04
C LEU A 89 -0.64 -12.41 -1.35
N CYS A 90 0.64 -12.22 -1.66
CA CYS A 90 1.43 -11.12 -1.10
C CYS A 90 0.85 -9.75 -1.43
N PHE A 91 0.43 -9.52 -2.68
CA PHE A 91 -0.23 -8.28 -3.08
C PHE A 91 -1.54 -8.05 -2.34
N VAL A 92 -2.37 -9.09 -2.20
CA VAL A 92 -3.64 -9.01 -1.45
C VAL A 92 -3.40 -8.68 0.02
N ILE A 93 -2.44 -9.34 0.67
CA ILE A 93 -2.09 -9.04 2.07
C ILE A 93 -1.59 -7.60 2.20
N GLY A 94 -0.71 -7.15 1.30
CA GLY A 94 -0.25 -5.76 1.26
C GLY A 94 -1.41 -4.76 1.14
N ASN A 95 -2.37 -5.05 0.27
CA ASN A 95 -3.57 -4.22 0.11
C ASN A 95 -4.46 -4.20 1.34
N VAL A 96 -4.69 -5.35 1.98
CA VAL A 96 -5.49 -5.43 3.21
C VAL A 96 -4.83 -4.60 4.32
N ILE A 97 -3.51 -4.73 4.47
CA ILE A 97 -2.72 -3.92 5.42
C ILE A 97 -2.89 -2.43 5.11
N PHE A 98 -2.78 -2.03 3.84
CA PHE A 98 -3.00 -0.64 3.42
C PHE A 98 -4.41 -0.15 3.76
N LEU A 99 -5.46 -0.90 3.40
CA LEU A 99 -6.85 -0.47 3.60
C LEU A 99 -7.21 -0.31 5.09
N VAL A 100 -6.72 -1.21 5.93
CA VAL A 100 -7.00 -1.21 7.37
C VAL A 100 -6.17 -0.16 8.11
N LEU A 101 -4.91 0.06 7.72
CA LEU A 101 -3.96 0.83 8.53
C LEU A 101 -3.60 2.20 7.95
N ALA A 102 -3.81 2.45 6.66
CA ALA A 102 -3.57 3.76 6.09
C ALA A 102 -4.61 4.78 6.61
N PRO A 103 -4.20 6.01 6.96
CA PRO A 103 -5.10 7.05 7.40
C PRO A 103 -6.17 7.37 6.34
N GLU A 104 -7.41 7.59 6.76
CA GLU A 104 -8.53 7.88 5.85
C GLU A 104 -8.28 9.09 4.97
N LEU A 105 -7.65 10.15 5.49
CA LEU A 105 -7.29 11.33 4.69
C LEU A 105 -6.41 10.97 3.49
N ILE A 106 -5.45 10.06 3.67
CA ILE A 106 -4.56 9.60 2.60
C ILE A 106 -5.32 8.67 1.64
N LYS A 107 -6.23 7.84 2.15
CA LYS A 107 -7.02 6.94 1.29
C LYS A 107 -8.00 7.71 0.39
N ASP A 108 -8.61 8.77 0.93
CA ASP A 108 -9.70 9.50 0.28
C ASP A 108 -9.21 10.57 -0.69
N PHE A 109 -8.06 11.20 -0.44
CA PHE A 109 -7.61 12.37 -1.21
C PHE A 109 -6.15 12.32 -1.60
N LYS A 110 -5.85 12.61 -2.87
CA LYS A 110 -4.50 12.75 -3.39
C LYS A 110 -3.86 14.08 -3.08
N ASP A 111 -4.65 15.14 -3.16
CA ASP A 111 -4.19 16.51 -3.01
C ASP A 111 -5.32 17.41 -2.49
N TYR A 112 -4.96 18.66 -2.18
CA TYR A 112 -5.91 19.66 -1.71
C TYR A 112 -7.00 20.02 -2.73
N GLY A 113 -6.71 19.90 -4.03
CA GLY A 113 -7.68 20.14 -5.10
C GLY A 113 -8.80 19.10 -5.10
N GLU A 114 -8.46 17.83 -4.92
CA GLU A 114 -9.43 16.74 -4.77
C GLU A 114 -10.26 16.90 -3.48
N TYR A 115 -9.61 17.29 -2.39
CA TYR A 115 -10.27 17.58 -1.11
C TYR A 115 -11.35 18.66 -1.25
N THR A 116 -10.97 19.83 -1.78
CA THR A 116 -11.90 20.96 -1.99
C THR A 116 -12.95 20.67 -3.06
N GLY A 117 -12.59 19.95 -4.13
CA GLY A 117 -13.50 19.48 -5.17
C GLY A 117 -14.63 18.59 -4.63
N SER A 118 -14.38 17.87 -3.53
CA SER A 118 -15.39 17.07 -2.83
C SER A 118 -16.36 17.88 -1.95
N ARG A 119 -16.31 19.22 -2.00
CA ARG A 119 -17.10 20.18 -1.20
C ARG A 119 -16.90 20.05 0.31
N ARG A 120 -15.72 19.60 0.74
CA ARG A 120 -15.37 19.49 2.15
C ARG A 120 -14.65 20.75 2.62
N ASN A 121 -14.99 21.21 3.82
CA ASN A 121 -14.43 22.39 4.48
C ASN A 121 -13.52 21.98 5.66
N ILE A 122 -12.94 22.96 6.36
CA ILE A 122 -12.02 22.69 7.47
C ILE A 122 -12.60 21.85 8.61
N HIS A 123 -13.92 21.90 8.85
CA HIS A 123 -14.57 21.06 9.86
C HIS A 123 -14.56 19.57 9.50
N HIS A 124 -14.46 19.22 8.23
CA HIS A 124 -14.24 17.82 7.83
C HIS A 124 -12.80 17.40 8.06
N LEU A 125 -11.84 18.34 8.00
CA LEU A 125 -10.43 18.05 8.27
C LEU A 125 -10.20 17.69 9.73
N SER A 126 -10.90 18.36 10.66
CA SER A 126 -10.85 18.01 12.09
C SER A 126 -11.38 16.61 12.37
N ARG A 127 -12.38 16.13 11.63
CA ARG A 127 -12.87 14.75 11.74
C ARG A 127 -11.76 13.73 11.46
N TYR A 128 -10.92 13.97 10.45
CA TYR A 128 -9.79 13.09 10.14
C TYR A 128 -8.75 13.04 11.25
N MET A 129 -8.58 14.12 12.00
CA MET A 129 -7.74 14.11 13.21
C MET A 129 -8.37 13.27 14.32
N THR A 130 -9.68 13.42 14.55
CA THR A 130 -10.39 12.72 15.62
C THR A 130 -10.47 11.21 15.37
N GLU A 131 -10.70 10.76 14.14
CA GLU A 131 -10.75 9.32 13.79
C GLU A 131 -9.46 8.58 14.16
N LYS A 132 -8.30 9.22 14.01
CA LYS A 132 -7.02 8.67 14.44
C LYS A 132 -7.00 8.34 15.94
N TYR A 133 -7.49 9.25 16.78
CA TYR A 133 -7.47 9.08 18.24
C TYR A 133 -8.54 8.11 18.74
N LYS A 134 -9.66 7.97 18.02
CA LYS A 134 -10.69 6.97 18.34
C LYS A 134 -10.15 5.53 18.29
N LEU A 135 -9.20 5.25 17.39
CA LEU A 135 -8.55 3.93 17.32
C LEU A 135 -7.67 3.61 18.53
N HIS A 136 -7.18 4.63 19.27
CA HIS A 136 -6.37 4.43 20.48
C HIS A 136 -7.21 4.50 21.77
N LEU A 137 -8.33 5.20 21.75
CA LEU A 137 -9.13 5.46 22.94
C LEU A 137 -10.45 4.68 22.86
N ASN A 138 -10.44 3.50 23.49
CA ASN A 138 -11.54 2.54 23.54
C ASN A 138 -12.88 3.23 23.92
N ASN A 139 -13.77 3.40 22.94
CA ASN A 139 -15.14 3.96 23.08
C ASN A 139 -15.28 5.31 23.82
N ILE A 140 -14.25 6.17 23.83
CA ILE A 140 -14.39 7.51 24.41
C ILE A 140 -15.29 8.36 23.51
N ARG A 141 -16.24 9.10 24.11
CA ARG A 141 -17.15 9.99 23.35
C ARG A 141 -16.29 11.02 22.59
N ALA A 142 -16.60 11.26 21.31
CA ALA A 142 -15.83 12.20 20.47
C ALA A 142 -15.61 13.58 21.13
N LYS A 143 -16.59 14.05 21.92
CA LYS A 143 -16.49 15.30 22.69
C LYS A 143 -15.43 15.29 23.80
N GLU A 144 -15.19 14.14 24.44
CA GLU A 144 -14.14 14.00 25.47
C GLU A 144 -12.76 13.90 24.81
N LEU A 145 -12.69 13.35 23.59
CA LEU A 145 -11.48 13.27 22.77
C LEU A 145 -10.98 14.65 22.33
N GLU A 146 -11.90 15.52 21.90
CA GLU A 146 -11.60 16.91 21.51
C GLU A 146 -11.02 17.73 22.67
N SER A 147 -11.32 17.34 23.92
CA SER A 147 -10.76 17.96 25.12
C SER A 147 -9.49 17.25 25.63
N SER A 148 -9.03 16.19 24.96
CA SER A 148 -7.84 15.45 25.40
C SER A 148 -6.56 16.26 25.15
N LYS A 149 -5.61 16.14 26.08
CA LYS A 149 -4.30 16.80 25.98
C LYS A 149 -3.57 16.43 24.69
N ASP A 150 -3.69 15.17 24.25
CA ASP A 150 -3.03 14.67 23.05
C ASP A 150 -3.60 15.28 21.77
N TYR A 151 -4.91 15.54 21.71
CA TYR A 151 -5.54 16.22 20.58
C TYR A 151 -5.10 17.68 20.47
N GLU A 152 -5.10 18.40 21.60
CA GLU A 152 -4.62 19.79 21.65
C GLU A 152 -3.12 19.91 21.34
N ASP A 153 -2.31 18.96 21.81
CA ASP A 153 -0.89 18.89 21.47
C ASP A 153 -0.67 18.62 19.97
N LEU A 154 -1.46 17.74 19.35
CA LEU A 154 -1.41 17.55 17.90
C LEU A 154 -1.79 18.83 17.17
N LYS A 155 -2.95 19.41 17.49
CA LYS A 155 -3.48 20.63 16.90
C LYS A 155 -2.43 21.75 16.92
N ARG A 156 -1.73 21.89 18.06
CA ARG A 156 -0.62 22.84 18.22
C ARG A 156 0.59 22.51 17.33
N ARG A 157 0.97 21.23 17.23
CA ARG A 157 2.11 20.78 16.40
C ARG A 157 1.90 21.01 14.91
N ILE A 158 0.67 20.84 14.43
CA ILE A 158 0.33 21.01 13.01
C ILE A 158 -0.20 22.43 12.70
N GLY A 159 -0.26 23.33 13.68
CA GLY A 159 -0.75 24.69 13.49
C GLY A 159 -2.24 24.77 13.11
N PHE A 160 -3.04 23.77 13.48
CA PHE A 160 -4.44 23.69 13.08
C PHE A 160 -5.30 24.67 13.89
N ASN A 161 -5.97 25.59 13.19
CA ASN A 161 -6.83 26.58 13.79
C ASN A 161 -8.27 26.39 13.29
N ASP A 162 -9.13 25.90 14.18
CA ASP A 162 -10.57 25.65 13.94
C ASP A 162 -11.42 26.93 13.94
N SER A 163 -10.78 28.10 13.99
CA SER A 163 -11.47 29.38 13.88
C SER A 163 -12.08 29.50 12.48
N SER A 164 -13.35 29.10 12.34
CA SER A 164 -14.18 29.15 11.13
C SER A 164 -14.30 30.52 10.46
N LYS A 165 -13.70 31.56 11.06
CA LYS A 165 -13.65 32.92 10.53
C LYS A 165 -12.53 33.17 9.53
N ASN A 166 -11.55 32.27 9.40
CA ASN A 166 -10.52 32.41 8.38
C ASN A 166 -11.03 31.83 7.05
N GLN A 167 -11.80 32.64 6.30
CA GLN A 167 -12.16 32.36 4.90
C GLN A 167 -10.94 32.46 3.95
N ASN A 168 -9.72 32.40 4.46
CA ASN A 168 -8.52 32.49 3.64
C ASN A 168 -8.22 31.10 3.06
N PRO A 169 -8.44 30.86 1.74
CA PRO A 169 -8.26 29.55 1.14
C PRO A 169 -6.84 29.00 1.30
N LYS A 170 -5.86 29.90 1.40
CA LYS A 170 -4.45 29.53 1.62
C LYS A 170 -4.20 28.97 3.02
N ALA A 171 -4.90 29.50 4.03
CA ALA A 171 -4.78 28.98 5.39
C ALA A 171 -5.37 27.58 5.52
N GLU A 172 -6.46 27.29 4.81
CA GLU A 172 -7.05 25.94 4.76
C GLU A 172 -6.12 24.95 4.03
N GLU A 173 -5.51 25.38 2.91
CA GLU A 173 -4.50 24.60 2.18
C GLU A 173 -3.30 24.24 3.07
N ASP A 174 -2.74 25.23 3.77
CA ASP A 174 -1.60 25.02 4.68
C ASP A 174 -1.94 24.02 5.80
N GLN A 175 -3.16 24.10 6.35
CA GLN A 175 -3.64 23.16 7.37
C GLN A 175 -3.85 21.75 6.80
N PHE A 176 -4.39 21.64 5.58
CA PHE A 176 -4.52 20.37 4.88
C PHE A 176 -3.16 19.71 4.70
N TRP A 177 -2.18 20.41 4.12
CA TRP A 177 -0.86 19.84 3.88
C TRP A 177 -0.13 19.49 5.17
N SER A 178 -0.27 20.31 6.22
CA SER A 178 0.33 20.03 7.53
C SER A 178 -0.21 18.73 8.14
N LEU A 179 -1.54 18.51 8.06
CA LEU A 179 -2.14 17.26 8.53
C LEU A 179 -1.81 16.09 7.60
N TYR A 180 -1.86 16.30 6.28
CA TYR A 180 -1.57 15.29 5.27
C TYR A 180 -0.16 14.75 5.44
N ASP A 181 0.85 15.62 5.49
CA ASP A 181 2.25 15.23 5.64
C ASP A 181 2.51 14.51 6.95
N TYR A 182 1.86 14.95 8.03
CA TYR A 182 1.93 14.30 9.32
C TYR A 182 1.37 12.86 9.28
N LEU A 183 0.18 12.67 8.72
CA LEU A 183 -0.45 11.36 8.57
C LEU A 183 0.31 10.46 7.59
N ASN A 184 0.90 11.04 6.55
CA ASN A 184 1.61 10.31 5.50
C ASN A 184 2.85 9.56 6.03
N ILE A 185 3.45 10.05 7.12
CA ILE A 185 4.62 9.43 7.78
C ILE A 185 4.25 8.61 9.03
N GLU A 186 2.98 8.47 9.35
CA GLU A 186 2.52 7.75 10.53
C GLU A 186 2.63 6.23 10.37
N TYR A 187 2.51 5.47 11.46
CA TYR A 187 2.48 4.00 11.46
C TYR A 187 3.67 3.35 10.75
N ARG A 188 4.89 3.81 11.09
CA ARG A 188 6.14 3.40 10.44
C ARG A 188 6.30 1.88 10.28
N TYR A 189 6.00 1.11 11.33
CA TYR A 189 6.11 -0.35 11.30
C TYR A 189 5.20 -0.97 10.24
N PHE A 190 3.93 -0.57 10.22
CA PHE A 190 2.95 -1.06 9.27
C PHE A 190 3.27 -0.66 7.82
N ARG A 191 3.81 0.55 7.61
CA ARG A 191 4.30 0.97 6.29
C ARG A 191 5.38 0.04 5.76
N TYR A 192 6.34 -0.34 6.60
CA TYR A 192 7.40 -1.26 6.19
C TYR A 192 6.87 -2.66 5.88
N ILE A 193 5.94 -3.18 6.70
CA ILE A 193 5.30 -4.47 6.41
C ILE A 193 4.55 -4.41 5.08
N CYS A 194 3.72 -3.39 4.87
CA CYS A 194 2.99 -3.19 3.62
C CYS A 194 3.93 -3.14 2.41
N THR A 195 5.02 -2.37 2.54
CA THR A 195 6.06 -2.25 1.51
C THR A 195 6.73 -3.59 1.23
N ALA A 196 7.05 -4.37 2.27
CA ALA A 196 7.69 -5.67 2.14
C ALA A 196 6.78 -6.66 1.38
N PHE A 197 5.50 -6.71 1.71
CA PHE A 197 4.54 -7.55 0.98
C PHE A 197 4.43 -7.19 -0.50
N TYR A 198 4.35 -5.89 -0.83
CA TYR A 198 4.36 -5.47 -2.23
C TYR A 198 5.68 -5.81 -2.91
N ALA A 199 6.82 -5.58 -2.27
CA ALA A 199 8.13 -5.88 -2.83
C ALA A 199 8.29 -7.38 -3.13
N ILE A 200 7.93 -8.25 -2.17
CA ILE A 200 7.96 -9.70 -2.36
C ILE A 200 7.01 -10.10 -3.50
N GLY A 201 5.79 -9.55 -3.51
CA GLY A 201 4.82 -9.78 -4.60
C GLY A 201 5.40 -9.44 -5.97
N PHE A 202 6.02 -8.27 -6.12
CA PHE A 202 6.65 -7.83 -7.36
C PHE A 202 7.83 -8.70 -7.78
N VAL A 203 8.68 -9.12 -6.85
CA VAL A 203 9.81 -10.01 -7.14
C VAL A 203 9.31 -11.35 -7.69
N LEU A 204 8.33 -11.96 -7.01
CA LEU A 204 7.75 -13.24 -7.44
C LEU A 204 7.03 -13.10 -8.80
N PHE A 205 6.28 -12.02 -9.00
CA PHE A 205 5.59 -11.74 -10.26
C PHE A 205 6.58 -11.56 -11.42
N SER A 206 7.63 -10.77 -11.20
CA SER A 206 8.67 -10.51 -12.20
C SER A 206 9.42 -11.79 -12.56
N TRP A 207 9.72 -12.62 -11.56
CA TRP A 207 10.33 -13.94 -11.78
C TRP A 207 9.48 -14.82 -12.71
N VAL A 208 8.16 -14.87 -12.49
CA VAL A 208 7.23 -15.62 -13.34
C VAL A 208 7.22 -15.09 -14.77
N ILE A 209 7.16 -13.77 -14.95
CA ILE A 209 7.19 -13.14 -16.28
C ILE A 209 8.50 -13.48 -17.01
N ILE A 210 9.64 -13.32 -16.35
CA ILE A 210 10.95 -13.58 -16.92
C ILE A 210 11.05 -15.06 -17.35
N ARG A 211 10.63 -15.99 -16.48
CA ARG A 211 10.60 -17.42 -16.80
C ARG A 211 9.74 -17.72 -18.03
N ASN A 212 8.56 -17.11 -18.10
CA ASN A 212 7.66 -17.27 -19.23
C ASN A 212 8.28 -16.76 -20.54
N ILE A 213 8.85 -15.54 -20.53
CA ILE A 213 9.54 -14.96 -21.69
C ILE A 213 10.71 -15.83 -22.16
N PHE A 214 11.55 -16.30 -21.24
CA PHE A 214 12.68 -17.16 -21.59
C PHE A 214 12.21 -18.46 -22.24
N TRP A 215 11.16 -19.09 -21.73
CA TRP A 215 10.63 -20.32 -22.31
C TRP A 215 10.14 -20.12 -23.74
N VAL A 216 9.44 -19.00 -24.01
CA VAL A 216 8.96 -18.63 -25.35
C VAL A 216 10.11 -18.29 -26.30
N LEU A 217 11.24 -17.79 -25.81
CA LEU A 217 12.39 -17.47 -26.67
C LEU A 217 13.26 -18.69 -26.99
N THR A 218 13.22 -19.73 -26.16
CA THR A 218 14.05 -20.94 -26.36
C THR A 218 13.36 -22.08 -27.11
N HIS A 219 12.03 -22.02 -27.26
CA HIS A 219 11.23 -22.98 -28.05
C HIS A 219 10.68 -22.29 -29.30
#